data_AF-A0A1V5WSC8-F1
#
_entry.id   AF-A0A1V5WSC8-F1
#
_cell.length_a   1.000
_cell.length_b   1.000
_cell.length_c   1.000
_cell.angle_alpha   90.00
_cell.angle_beta   90.00
_cell.angle_gamma   90.00
#
_symmetry.space_group_name_H-M   'P 1'
#
loop_
_entity.id
_entity.type
_entity.pdbx_description
1 polymer ?
#
loop_
_entity_poly.entity_id
_entity_poly.type
_entity_poly.pdbx_seq_one_letter_code
_entity_poly.pdbx_strand_id
1 'polypeptide(L)'
;MPNLSDLMDMGMYLPEILHRFVFKEGGLELYPAHRVRYHCHCSKERFKAALKLLSLDELKELRDGIDPVCQFCNATWHFSAAEIEEIISELEKK
;
A
#
# COMPACT_ATOMS: atom_id res chain seq x y z
N MET A 1 26.01 -20.00 7.69
CA MET A 1 25.65 -18.61 8.02
C MET A 1 24.26 -18.65 8.62
N PRO A 2 24.01 -18.09 9.81
CA PRO A 2 22.67 -18.05 10.39
C PRO A 2 21.72 -17.21 9.51
N ASN A 3 20.41 -17.40 9.65
CA ASN A 3 19.47 -16.56 8.92
C ASN A 3 19.48 -15.13 9.47
N LEU A 4 19.26 -14.15 8.60
CA LEU A 4 19.25 -12.75 8.99
C LEU A 4 18.20 -12.46 10.08
N SER A 5 17.02 -13.07 9.99
CA SER A 5 15.94 -12.92 10.97
C SER A 5 16.37 -13.38 12.37
N ASP A 6 17.02 -14.55 12.47
CA ASP A 6 17.51 -15.07 13.76
C ASP A 6 18.52 -14.10 14.40
N LEU A 7 19.38 -13.48 13.58
CA LEU A 7 20.35 -12.48 14.05
C LEU A 7 19.67 -11.22 14.57
N MET A 8 18.61 -10.77 13.89
CA MET A 8 17.83 -9.60 14.32
C MET A 8 17.04 -9.90 15.60
N ASP A 9 16.51 -11.10 15.74
CA ASP A 9 15.80 -11.56 16.95
C ASP A 9 16.72 -11.63 18.17
N MET A 10 18.02 -11.91 17.96
CA MET A 10 19.06 -11.81 18.99
C MET A 10 19.49 -10.37 19.30
N GLY A 11 18.84 -9.36 18.70
CA GLY A 11 19.09 -7.95 18.96
C GLY A 11 20.26 -7.34 18.17
N MET A 12 20.83 -8.06 17.19
CA MET A 12 21.85 -7.47 16.32
C MET A 12 21.23 -6.58 15.26
N TYR A 13 21.78 -5.38 15.09
CA TYR A 13 21.38 -4.44 14.06
C TYR A 13 22.19 -4.64 12.77
N LEU A 14 21.64 -4.20 11.63
CA LEU A 14 22.26 -4.35 10.30
C LEU A 14 23.76 -3.96 10.25
N PRO A 15 24.22 -2.82 10.81
CA PRO A 15 25.64 -2.48 10.86
C PRO A 15 26.53 -3.55 11.49
N GLU A 16 26.09 -4.12 12.62
CA GLU A 16 26.81 -5.13 13.36
C GLU A 16 26.87 -6.45 12.59
N ILE A 17 25.75 -6.83 11.96
CA ILE A 17 25.64 -8.04 11.13
C ILE A 17 26.59 -7.94 9.92
N LEU A 18 26.58 -6.80 9.21
CA LEU A 18 27.44 -6.56 8.06
C LEU A 18 28.92 -6.62 8.44
N HIS A 19 29.31 -5.97 9.55
CA HIS A 19 30.69 -5.97 10.02
C HIS A 19 31.16 -7.39 10.41
N ARG A 20 30.37 -8.14 11.18
CA ARG A 20 30.77 -9.47 11.69
C ARG A 20 30.73 -10.58 10.67
N PHE A 21 29.78 -10.56 9.73
CA PHE A 21 29.52 -11.71 8.87
C PHE A 21 29.90 -11.51 7.41
N VAL A 22 29.88 -10.26 6.91
CA VAL A 22 30.09 -9.96 5.48
C VAL A 22 31.46 -9.32 5.23
N PHE A 23 31.82 -8.28 5.97
CA PHE A 23 33.03 -7.47 5.75
C PHE A 23 34.13 -7.73 6.79
N LYS A 24 34.37 -9.00 7.14
CA LYS A 24 35.27 -9.41 8.23
C LYS A 24 36.67 -8.81 8.19
N GLU A 25 37.21 -8.56 6.99
CA GLU A 25 38.58 -8.07 6.76
C GLU A 25 38.63 -6.74 5.96
N GLY A 26 37.46 -6.14 5.69
CA GLY A 26 37.35 -4.89 4.93
C GLY A 26 36.82 -3.73 5.76
N GLY A 27 37.08 -2.50 5.33
CA GLY A 27 36.46 -1.32 5.94
C GLY A 27 34.97 -1.27 5.62
N LEU A 28 34.13 -1.11 6.65
CA LEU A 28 32.70 -0.83 6.49
C LEU A 28 32.48 0.67 6.70
N GLU A 29 32.16 1.37 5.61
CA GLU A 29 31.73 2.77 5.67
C GLU A 29 30.20 2.82 5.57
N LEU A 30 29.55 3.45 6.55
CA LEU A 30 28.09 3.56 6.61
C LEU A 30 27.67 5.00 6.39
N TYR A 31 26.76 5.19 5.45
CA TYR A 31 26.06 6.46 5.27
C TYR A 31 24.98 6.65 6.36
N PRO A 32 24.54 7.89 6.60
CA PRO A 32 23.44 8.17 7.51
C PRO A 32 22.20 7.33 7.20
N ALA A 33 21.65 6.68 8.22
CA ALA A 33 20.46 5.88 8.07
C ALA A 33 19.22 6.76 7.85
N HIS A 34 18.29 6.27 7.04
CA HIS A 34 16.98 6.87 6.85
C HIS A 34 15.91 6.06 7.59
N ARG A 35 14.93 6.76 8.17
CA ARG A 35 13.76 6.10 8.75
C ARG A 35 12.91 5.53 7.63
N VAL A 36 12.78 4.21 7.61
CA VAL A 36 11.86 3.49 6.74
C VAL A 36 10.55 3.28 7.51
N ARG A 37 9.44 3.51 6.83
CA ARG A 37 8.10 3.19 7.34
C ARG A 37 7.26 2.66 6.18
N TYR A 38 6.33 1.77 6.51
CA TYR A 38 5.26 1.43 5.58
C TYR A 38 4.38 2.67 5.33
N HIS A 39 4.07 2.96 4.07
CA HIS A 39 3.18 4.06 3.70
C HIS A 39 2.38 3.71 2.45
N CYS A 40 1.06 3.88 2.52
CA CYS A 40 0.14 3.71 1.40
C CYS A 40 -0.54 5.04 1.06
N HIS A 41 -0.68 5.32 -0.24
CA HIS A 41 -1.22 6.57 -0.78
C HIS A 41 -2.66 6.41 -1.28
N CYS A 42 -3.38 5.38 -0.82
CA CYS A 42 -4.77 5.18 -1.19
C CYS A 42 -5.64 6.28 -0.59
N SER A 43 -6.68 6.70 -1.30
CA SER A 43 -7.65 7.66 -0.81
C SER A 43 -9.01 7.40 -1.45
N LYS A 44 -10.08 7.94 -0.86
CA LYS A 44 -11.43 7.84 -1.42
C LYS A 44 -11.51 8.41 -2.84
N GLU A 45 -10.78 9.49 -3.14
CA GLU A 45 -10.73 10.10 -4.48
C GLU A 45 -10.11 9.15 -5.52
N ARG A 46 -9.05 8.43 -5.15
CA ARG A 46 -8.42 7.43 -6.04
C ARG A 46 -9.36 6.27 -6.32
N PHE A 47 -10.14 5.84 -5.33
CA PHE A 47 -11.17 4.82 -5.54
C PHE A 47 -12.35 5.36 -6.38
N LYS A 48 -12.80 6.61 -6.19
CA LYS A 48 -13.79 7.26 -7.07
C LYS A 48 -13.30 7.29 -8.51
N ALA A 49 -12.02 7.62 -8.73
CA ALA A 49 -11.41 7.61 -10.06
C ALA A 49 -11.34 6.20 -10.66
N ALA A 50 -11.07 5.17 -9.85
CA ALA A 50 -11.06 3.78 -10.31
C ALA A 50 -12.47 3.29 -10.68
N LEU A 51 -13.50 3.62 -9.88
CA LEU A 51 -14.90 3.30 -10.18
C LEU A 51 -15.35 3.90 -11.52
N LYS A 52 -14.86 5.10 -11.88
CA LYS A 52 -15.15 5.73 -13.19
C LYS A 52 -14.57 5.00 -14.40
N LEU A 53 -13.67 4.04 -14.20
CA LEU A 53 -13.11 3.21 -15.29
C LEU A 53 -13.99 2.00 -15.62
N LEU A 54 -14.93 1.66 -14.73
CA LEU A 54 -15.90 0.60 -14.97
C LEU A 54 -16.91 1.05 -16.03
N SER A 55 -17.47 0.08 -16.73
CA SER A 55 -18.60 0.31 -17.63
C SER A 55 -19.86 0.71 -16.86
N LEU A 56 -20.82 1.36 -17.55
CA LEU A 56 -22.09 1.74 -16.93
C LEU A 56 -22.86 0.54 -16.39
N ASP A 57 -22.76 -0.62 -17.04
CA ASP A 57 -23.46 -1.83 -16.60
C ASP A 57 -22.83 -2.41 -15.32
N GLU A 58 -21.50 -2.44 -15.22
CA GLU A 58 -20.80 -2.82 -13.98
C GLU A 58 -21.13 -1.85 -12.83
N LEU A 59 -21.20 -0.54 -13.09
CA LEU A 59 -21.59 0.43 -12.06
C LEU A 59 -23.04 0.27 -11.60
N LYS A 60 -23.95 -0.12 -12.50
CA LYS A 60 -25.36 -0.38 -12.15
C LYS A 60 -25.50 -1.57 -11.22
N GLU A 61 -24.63 -2.57 -11.32
CA GLU A 61 -24.59 -3.71 -10.38
C GLU A 61 -24.20 -3.27 -8.96
N LEU A 62 -23.56 -2.10 -8.82
CA LEU A 62 -23.12 -1.53 -7.54
C LEU A 62 -24.09 -0.48 -6.97
N ARG A 63 -25.33 -0.39 -7.47
CA ARG A 63 -26.32 0.64 -7.06
C ARG A 63 -26.65 0.63 -5.57
N ASP A 64 -26.49 -0.49 -4.88
CA ASP A 64 -26.71 -0.57 -3.42
C ASP A 64 -25.53 0.01 -2.60
N GLY A 65 -24.45 0.42 -3.27
CA GLY A 65 -23.20 0.86 -2.65
C GLY A 65 -22.12 -0.22 -2.68
N ILE A 66 -20.88 0.18 -2.41
CA ILE A 66 -19.73 -0.72 -2.39
C ILE A 66 -18.67 -0.23 -1.39
N ASP A 67 -17.98 -1.19 -0.78
CA ASP A 67 -16.87 -0.98 0.14
C ASP A 67 -15.55 -1.53 -0.44
N PRO A 68 -14.95 -0.87 -1.45
CA PRO A 68 -13.67 -1.30 -1.99
C PRO A 68 -12.57 -1.30 -0.93
N VAL A 69 -11.79 -2.38 -0.93
CA VAL A 69 -10.66 -2.59 -0.02
C VAL A 69 -9.35 -2.39 -0.78
N CYS A 70 -8.45 -1.58 -0.22
CA CYS A 70 -7.10 -1.43 -0.76
C CYS A 70 -6.28 -2.70 -0.53
N GLN A 71 -5.88 -3.37 -1.61
CA GLN A 71 -5.06 -4.59 -1.53
C GLN A 71 -3.65 -4.38 -0.95
N PHE A 72 -3.21 -3.13 -0.78
CA PHE A 72 -1.90 -2.83 -0.21
C PHE A 72 -1.96 -2.61 1.29
N CYS A 73 -2.86 -1.74 1.78
CA CYS A 73 -2.93 -1.36 3.20
C CYS A 73 -4.17 -1.87 3.93
N ASN A 74 -5.07 -2.56 3.22
CA ASN A 74 -6.33 -3.09 3.72
C ASN A 74 -7.30 -2.03 4.25
N ALA A 75 -7.13 -0.76 3.86
CA ALA A 75 -8.10 0.29 4.13
C ALA A 75 -9.37 0.07 3.29
N THR A 76 -10.53 0.19 3.92
CA THR A 76 -11.84 0.10 3.27
C THR A 76 -12.41 1.50 3.07
N TRP A 77 -12.94 1.77 1.88
CA TRP A 77 -13.55 3.05 1.55
C TRP A 77 -15.03 2.85 1.23
N HIS A 78 -15.91 3.47 2.01
CA HIS A 78 -17.36 3.34 1.80
C HIS A 78 -17.86 4.27 0.70
N PHE A 79 -18.57 3.71 -0.28
CA PHE A 79 -19.35 4.41 -1.29
C PHE A 79 -20.81 4.03 -1.15
N SER A 80 -21.64 5.01 -0.77
CA SER A 80 -23.08 4.83 -0.67
C SER A 80 -23.75 4.71 -2.04
N ALA A 81 -24.97 4.17 -2.08
CA ALA A 81 -25.82 4.14 -3.27
C ALA A 81 -25.92 5.51 -3.98
N ALA A 82 -26.05 6.60 -3.21
CA ALA A 82 -26.12 7.95 -3.74
C ALA A 82 -24.82 8.40 -4.43
N GLU A 83 -23.67 8.01 -3.88
CA GLU A 83 -22.37 8.32 -4.50
C GLU A 83 -22.14 7.51 -5.78
N ILE A 84 -22.63 6.28 -5.85
CA ILE A 84 -22.60 5.47 -7.07
C ILE A 84 -23.50 6.08 -8.15
N GLU A 85 -24.72 6.52 -7.79
CA GLU A 85 -25.62 7.18 -8.74
C GLU A 85 -25.04 8.51 -9.24
N GLU A 86 -24.32 9.26 -8.38
CA GLU A 86 -23.58 10.46 -8.78
C GLU A 86 -22.50 10.11 -9.83
N ILE A 87 -21.72 9.05 -9.60
CA ILE A 87 -20.68 8.60 -10.55
C ILE A 87 -21.29 8.20 -11.89
N ILE A 88 -22.40 7.46 -11.88
CA ILE A 88 -23.14 7.08 -13.10
C ILE A 88 -23.61 8.34 -13.85
N SER A 89 -24.24 9.28 -13.14
CA SER A 89 -24.74 10.53 -13.70
C SER A 89 -23.62 11.41 -14.29
N GLU A 90 -22.43 11.42 -13.69
CA GLU A 90 -21.26 12.13 -14.20
C GLU A 90 -20.74 11.53 -15.51
N LEU A 91 -20.84 10.20 -15.69
CA LEU A 91 -20.40 9.49 -16.89
C LEU A 91 -21.39 9.62 -18.05
N GLU A 92 -22.69 9.61 -17.78
CA GLU A 92 -23.73 9.78 -18.82
C GLU A 92 -23.78 11.20 -19.41
N LYS A 93 -23.30 12.21 -18.67
CA LYS A 93 -23.24 13.60 -19.13
C LYS A 93 -21.99 13.91 -19.97
N LYS A 94 -21.08 12.96 -20.12
CA LYS A 94 -19.78 13.11 -20.78
C LYS A 94 -19.79 12.54 -22.18
#